data_AF-A0A0F9GZK0-F1
#
_entry.id   AF-A0A0F9GZK0-F1
#
_cell.length_a   1.000
_cell.length_b   1.000
_cell.length_c   1.000
_cell.angle_alpha   90.00
_cell.angle_beta   90.00
_cell.angle_gamma   90.00
#
_symmetry.space_group_name_H-M   'P 1'
#
loop_
_entity.id
_entity.type
_entity.pdbx_description
1 polymer ?
#
loop_
_entity_poly.entity_id
_entity_poly.type
_entity_poly.pdbx_seq_one_letter_code
_entity_poly.pdbx_strand_id
1 'polypeptide(L)'
;MPRPKTKTELLELSQKNYSKLIDYVDSLSEKVQQAVFPKGYLNRNIKDVLAHLHHWHLMFLEWYETGMAGQKPDMPAKGYTWKTLPDLNR
;
A
#
# COMPACT_ATOMS: atom_id res chain seq x y z
N MET A 1 -9.37 13.09 -6.86
CA MET A 1 -10.57 12.63 -6.15
C MET A 1 -10.71 13.44 -4.87
N PRO A 2 -11.92 13.89 -4.50
CA PRO A 2 -12.15 14.57 -3.23
C PRO A 2 -11.75 13.65 -2.06
N ARG A 3 -11.15 14.23 -1.02
CA ARG A 3 -10.80 13.49 0.20
C ARG A 3 -12.08 13.21 1.00
N PRO A 4 -12.28 11.97 1.49
CA PRO A 4 -13.40 11.63 2.37
C PRO A 4 -13.44 12.54 3.60
N LYS A 5 -14.64 12.95 3.99
CA LYS A 5 -14.90 13.78 5.18
C LYS A 5 -15.64 13.02 6.28
N THR A 6 -16.18 11.84 5.96
CA THR A 6 -16.90 10.99 6.91
C THR A 6 -16.34 9.57 6.90
N LYS A 7 -16.63 8.81 7.97
CA LYS A 7 -16.27 7.38 8.04
C LYS A 7 -16.88 6.59 6.88
N THR A 8 -18.14 6.86 6.54
CA THR A 8 -18.84 6.21 5.43
C THR A 8 -18.15 6.49 4.11
N GLU A 9 -17.87 7.76 3.81
CA GLU A 9 -17.17 8.15 2.58
C GLU A 9 -15.77 7.51 2.50
N LEU A 10 -15.07 7.36 3.63
CA LEU A 10 -13.75 6.73 3.67
C LEU A 10 -13.84 5.24 3.33
N LEU A 11 -14.79 4.53 3.93
CA LEU A 11 -15.02 3.10 3.69
C LEU A 11 -15.44 2.84 2.24
N GLU A 12 -16.38 3.63 1.72
CA GLU A 12 -16.83 3.52 0.33
C GLU A 12 -15.70 3.78 -0.67
N LEU A 13 -14.92 4.85 -0.46
CA LEU A 13 -13.79 5.16 -1.34
C LEU A 13 -12.68 4.09 -1.26
N SER A 14 -12.41 3.57 -0.05
CA SER A 14 -11.47 2.47 0.15
C SER A 14 -11.89 1.23 -0.63
N GLN A 15 -13.13 0.77 -0.44
CA GLN A 15 -13.64 -0.41 -1.13
C GLN A 15 -13.65 -0.21 -2.65
N LYS A 16 -14.10 0.95 -3.13
CA LYS A 16 -14.11 1.28 -4.56
C LYS A 16 -12.73 1.23 -5.18
N ASN A 17 -11.72 1.79 -4.53
CA ASN A 17 -10.35 1.79 -5.05
C ASN A 17 -9.72 0.39 -4.99
N TYR A 18 -9.99 -0.38 -3.95
CA TYR A 18 -9.56 -1.77 -3.84
C TYR A 18 -10.15 -2.61 -4.98
N SER A 19 -11.48 -2.61 -5.14
CA SER A 19 -12.14 -3.35 -6.22
C SER A 19 -11.62 -2.92 -7.59
N LYS A 20 -11.50 -1.61 -7.85
CA LYS A 20 -10.93 -1.11 -9.11
C LYS A 20 -9.52 -1.64 -9.40
N LEU A 21 -8.66 -1.74 -8.38
CA LEU A 21 -7.31 -2.26 -8.53
C LEU A 21 -7.32 -3.75 -8.85
N ILE A 22 -8.09 -4.54 -8.09
CA ILE A 22 -8.17 -5.99 -8.27
C ILE A 22 -8.83 -6.33 -9.61
N ASP A 23 -9.97 -5.71 -9.93
CA ASP A 23 -10.67 -5.88 -11.21
C ASP A 23 -9.75 -5.54 -12.40
N TYR A 24 -8.93 -4.49 -12.27
CA TYR A 24 -7.95 -4.15 -13.29
C TYR A 24 -6.91 -5.25 -13.47
N VAL A 25 -6.32 -5.74 -12.38
CA VAL A 25 -5.33 -6.83 -12.43
C VAL A 25 -5.95 -8.10 -13.02
N ASP A 26 -7.16 -8.47 -12.58
CA ASP A 26 -7.88 -9.68 -13.01
C ASP A 26 -8.26 -9.63 -14.50
N SER A 27 -8.50 -8.43 -15.05
CA SER A 27 -8.76 -8.24 -16.48
C SER A 27 -7.54 -8.46 -17.37
N LEU A 28 -6.33 -8.50 -16.82
CA LEU A 28 -5.10 -8.70 -17.59
C LEU A 28 -4.85 -10.19 -17.79
N SER A 29 -4.37 -10.56 -18.99
CA SER A 29 -3.93 -11.94 -19.25
C SER A 29 -2.81 -12.37 -18.29
N GLU A 30 -2.72 -13.66 -17.99
CA GLU A 30 -1.68 -14.22 -17.12
C GLU A 30 -0.26 -13.84 -17.58
N LYS A 31 -0.02 -13.83 -18.89
CA LYS A 31 1.26 -13.38 -19.47
C LYS A 31 1.61 -11.94 -19.06
N VAL A 32 0.63 -11.05 -19.02
CA VAL A 32 0.82 -9.65 -18.61
C VAL A 32 0.96 -9.54 -17.10
N GLN A 33 0.20 -10.31 -16.33
CA GLN A 33 0.33 -10.32 -14.86
C GLN A 33 1.73 -10.75 -14.39
N GLN A 34 2.34 -11.69 -15.09
CA GLN A 34 3.69 -12.19 -14.82
C GLN A 34 4.81 -11.37 -15.49
N ALA A 35 4.47 -10.35 -16.29
CA ALA A 35 5.46 -9.57 -17.01
C ALA A 35 6.31 -8.73 -16.04
N VAL A 36 7.61 -8.71 -16.31
CA VAL A 36 8.57 -7.86 -15.58
C VAL A 36 8.49 -6.44 -16.12
N PHE A 37 8.42 -5.46 -15.23
CA PHE A 37 8.46 -4.05 -15.61
C PHE A 37 9.86 -3.67 -16.13
N PRO A 38 9.99 -2.60 -16.92
CA PRO A 38 11.29 -2.07 -17.32
C PRO A 38 12.20 -1.79 -16.11
N LYS A 39 13.52 -1.76 -16.32
CA LYS A 39 14.45 -1.38 -15.25
C LYS A 39 14.19 0.07 -14.82
N GLY A 40 14.38 0.35 -13.52
CA GLY A 40 14.24 1.69 -12.95
C GLY A 40 12.93 1.93 -12.19
N TYR A 41 11.96 1.02 -12.27
CA TYR A 41 10.84 0.98 -11.35
C TYR A 41 11.25 0.33 -10.03
N LEU A 42 10.59 0.74 -8.94
CA LEU A 42 10.82 0.19 -7.61
C LEU A 42 10.40 -1.29 -7.52
N ASN A 43 9.18 -1.59 -7.95
CA ASN A 43 8.62 -2.93 -7.94
C ASN A 43 8.92 -3.62 -9.29
N ARG A 44 9.17 -4.94 -9.29
CA ARG A 44 9.60 -5.65 -10.51
C ARG A 44 8.43 -6.10 -11.38
N ASN A 45 7.23 -6.26 -10.82
CA ASN A 45 6.03 -6.73 -11.51
C ASN A 45 4.77 -6.38 -10.69
N ILE A 46 3.58 -6.79 -11.17
CA ILE A 46 2.30 -6.54 -10.48
C ILE A 46 2.30 -7.15 -9.07
N LYS A 47 2.79 -8.39 -8.91
CA LYS A 47 2.84 -9.08 -7.61
C LYS A 47 3.64 -8.27 -6.59
N ASP A 48 4.78 -7.72 -6.98
CA ASP A 48 5.59 -6.88 -6.09
C ASP A 48 4.86 -5.59 -5.70
N VAL A 49 4.13 -4.96 -6.63
CA VAL A 49 3.29 -3.79 -6.31
C VAL A 49 2.24 -4.15 -5.25
N LEU A 50 1.53 -5.26 -5.44
CA LEU A 50 0.50 -5.72 -4.50
C LEU A 50 1.09 -6.10 -3.14
N ALA A 51 2.23 -6.80 -3.13
CA ALA A 51 2.94 -7.16 -1.91
C ALA A 51 3.41 -5.91 -1.15
N HIS A 52 3.92 -4.90 -1.85
CA HIS A 52 4.34 -3.65 -1.25
C HIS A 52 3.15 -2.87 -0.67
N LEU A 53 2.03 -2.75 -1.39
CA LEU A 53 0.80 -2.15 -0.84
C LEU A 53 0.31 -2.90 0.40
N HIS A 54 0.33 -4.23 0.36
CA HIS A 54 -0.05 -5.06 1.51
C HIS A 54 0.87 -4.82 2.71
N HIS A 55 2.18 -4.71 2.50
CA HIS A 55 3.13 -4.40 3.57
C HIS A 55 2.81 -3.05 4.23
N TRP A 56 2.51 -2.01 3.45
CA TRP A 56 2.07 -0.73 4.00
C TRP A 56 0.77 -0.81 4.80
N HIS A 57 -0.17 -1.66 4.39
CA HIS A 57 -1.38 -1.90 5.18
C HIS A 57 -1.06 -2.57 6.52
N LEU A 58 -0.17 -3.57 6.54
CA LEU A 58 0.27 -4.22 7.78
C LEU A 58 0.96 -3.24 8.72
N MET A 59 1.88 -2.42 8.19
CA MET A 59 2.54 -1.37 8.98
C MET A 59 1.51 -0.41 9.60
N PHE A 60 0.49 0.00 8.84
CA PHE A 60 -0.58 0.84 9.38
C PHE A 60 -1.34 0.16 10.52
N LEU A 61 -1.67 -1.12 10.38
CA LEU A 61 -2.34 -1.89 11.44
C LEU A 61 -1.46 -2.00 12.68
N GLU A 62 -0.16 -2.25 12.54
CA GLU A 62 0.81 -2.28 13.65
C GLU A 62 0.91 -0.91 14.36
N TRP A 63 0.94 0.19 13.60
CA TRP A 63 0.94 1.53 14.20
C TRP A 63 -0.35 1.80 14.96
N TYR A 64 -1.49 1.37 14.42
CA TYR A 64 -2.78 1.50 15.08
C TYR A 64 -2.82 0.71 16.38
N GLU A 65 -2.43 -0.56 16.37
CA GLU A 65 -2.37 -1.40 17.57
C GLU A 65 -1.44 -0.81 18.65
N THR A 66 -0.23 -0.39 18.25
CA THR A 66 0.74 0.27 19.14
C THR A 66 0.16 1.56 19.74
N GLY A 67 -0.46 2.40 18.92
CA GLY A 67 -1.09 3.64 19.36
C GLY A 67 -2.27 3.40 20.31
N MET A 68 -3.09 2.38 20.04
CA MET A 68 -4.20 1.98 20.91
C MET A 68 -3.73 1.43 22.25
N ALA A 69 -2.51 0.89 22.34
CA ALA A 69 -1.86 0.50 23.59
C ALA A 69 -1.27 1.69 24.37
N GLY A 70 -1.43 2.93 23.91
CA GLY A 70 -0.88 4.14 24.54
C GLY A 70 0.61 4.35 24.27
N GLN A 71 1.21 3.56 23.38
CA GLN A 71 2.60 3.68 22.98
C GLN A 71 2.75 4.55 21.73
N LYS A 72 3.98 4.99 21.44
CA LYS A 72 4.30 5.75 20.24
C LYS A 72 4.92 4.83 19.18
N PRO A 73 4.23 4.52 18.07
CA PRO A 73 4.82 3.70 17.01
C PRO A 73 5.95 4.45 16.29
N ASP A 74 6.98 3.70 15.88
CA ASP A 74 8.02 4.18 14.98
C ASP A 74 7.46 4.30 13.56
N MET A 75 7.15 5.53 13.12
CA MET A 75 6.59 5.81 11.80
C MET A 75 7.59 6.55 10.91
N PRO A 76 7.87 6.06 9.67
CA PRO A 76 7.26 4.91 9.03
C PRO A 76 7.76 3.55 9.56
N ALA A 77 9.02 3.46 9.97
CA ALA A 77 9.59 2.27 10.59
C ALA A 77 10.78 2.67 11.46
N LYS A 78 11.21 1.78 12.36
CA LYS A 78 12.37 2.00 13.21
C LYS A 78 13.63 2.28 12.38
N GLY A 79 14.31 3.38 12.66
CA GLY A 79 15.52 3.81 11.93
C GLY A 79 15.26 4.54 10.62
N TYR A 80 13.98 4.74 10.23
CA TYR A 80 13.60 5.46 9.03
C TYR A 80 12.78 6.71 9.35
N THR A 81 12.83 7.69 8.46
CA THR A 81 11.98 8.89 8.47
C THR A 81 11.21 8.97 7.16
N TRP A 82 10.17 9.81 7.10
CA TRP A 82 9.48 10.09 5.84
C TRP A 82 10.40 10.68 4.74
N LYS A 83 11.55 11.28 5.12
CA LYS A 83 12.56 11.74 4.17
C LYS A 83 13.38 10.59 3.58
N THR A 84 13.63 9.54 4.36
CA THR A 84 14.36 8.33 3.95
C THR A 84 13.42 7.21 3.51
N LEU A 85 12.17 7.55 3.18
CA LEU A 85 11.19 6.59 2.72
C LEU A 85 11.60 5.83 1.45
N PRO A 86 12.29 6.46 0.47
CA PRO A 86 12.80 5.72 -0.67
C PRO A 86 13.76 4.59 -0.31
N ASP A 87 14.41 4.61 0.86
CA ASP A 87 15.31 3.54 1.30
C ASP A 87 14.56 2.45 2.06
N LEU A 88 13.49 2.79 2.79
CA LEU A 88 12.60 1.81 3.42
C LEU A 88 11.86 0.96 2.39
N ASN A 89 11.51 1.59 1.27
CA ASN A 89 10.70 0.99 0.20
C ASN A 89 11.46 0.02 -0.71
N ARG A 90 12.78 -0.12 -0.55
CA ARG A 90 13.67 -0.91 -1.43
C ARG A 90 13.71 -2.39 -1.09
#